data_AF-A0A530ABU8-F1
#
_entry.id   AF-A0A530ABU8-F1
#
_cell.length_a   1.000
_cell.length_b   1.000
_cell.length_c   1.000
_cell.angle_alpha   90.00
_cell.angle_beta   90.00
_cell.angle_gamma   90.00
#
_symmetry.space_group_name_H-M   'P 1'
#
loop_
_entity.id
_entity.type
_entity.pdbx_description
1 polymer ?
#
loop_
_entity_poly.entity_id
_entity_poly.type
_entity_poly.pdbx_seq_one_letter_code
_entity_poly.pdbx_strand_id
1 'polypeptide(L)' 'ELEHYPGMAEAEIGRIAAEAVERWPLQGLTVIHRHGKIMPGENIVLVVAASSHRQSAFEAANFLMDYLKSRAPF' A
#
# COMPACT_ATOMS: atom_id res chain seq x y z
N GLU A 1 0.67 -17.60 9.00
CA GLU A 1 0.57 -16.40 9.84
C GLU A 1 1.48 -15.37 9.20
N LEU A 2 1.03 -14.12 9.06
CA LEU A 2 1.88 -13.03 8.59
C LEU A 2 2.47 -12.33 9.80
N GLU A 3 3.79 -12.36 9.87
CA GLU A 3 4.54 -11.60 10.87
C GLU A 3 4.40 -10.11 10.60
N HIS A 4 4.62 -9.33 11.65
CA HIS A 4 4.49 -7.88 11.63
C HIS A 4 5.35 -7.31 12.74
N TYR A 5 6.16 -6.32 12.40
CA TYR A 5 6.97 -5.55 13.34
C TYR A 5 6.22 -4.27 13.69
N PRO A 6 5.59 -4.21 14.88
CA PRO A 6 4.71 -3.10 15.24
C PRO A 6 5.44 -1.75 15.15
N GLY A 7 4.83 -0.80 14.45
CA GLY A 7 5.36 0.54 14.24
C GLY A 7 6.30 0.67 13.04
N MET A 8 7.05 -0.37 12.67
CA MET A 8 7.93 -0.31 11.49
C MET A 8 7.13 -0.42 10.20
N ALA A 9 6.21 -1.37 10.12
CA ALA A 9 5.37 -1.57 8.96
C ALA A 9 4.46 -0.35 8.71
N GLU A 10 3.85 0.21 9.77
CA GLU A 10 3.03 1.42 9.66
C GLU A 10 3.85 2.64 9.22
N ALA A 11 5.04 2.81 9.78
CA ALA A 11 5.93 3.91 9.39
C ALA A 11 6.33 3.81 7.92
N GLU A 12 6.65 2.61 7.45
CA GLU A 12 7.12 2.40 6.08
C GLU A 12 5.98 2.47 5.06
N ILE A 13 4.79 1.95 5.40
CA ILE A 13 3.56 2.16 4.62
C ILE A 13 3.24 3.66 4.54
N GLY A 14 3.34 4.38 5.66
CA GLY A 14 3.13 5.83 5.69
C GLY A 14 4.12 6.58 4.79
N ARG A 15 5.41 6.21 4.86
CA ARG A 15 6.48 6.81 4.06
C ARG A 15 6.23 6.63 2.56
N ILE A 16 5.95 5.40 2.11
CA ILE A 16 5.73 5.13 0.69
C ILE A 16 4.41 5.74 0.18
N ALA A 17 3.38 5.81 1.03
CA ALA A 17 2.13 6.47 0.70
C ALA A 17 2.33 7.98 0.50
N ALA A 18 3.12 8.63 1.36
CA ALA A 18 3.49 10.04 1.20
C ALA A 18 4.25 10.27 -0.11
N GLU A 19 5.23 9.41 -0.42
CA GLU A 19 5.98 9.46 -1.68
C GLU A 19 5.06 9.32 -2.91
N ALA A 20 4.01 8.49 -2.84
CA ALA A 20 3.03 8.38 -3.91
C ALA A 20 2.17 9.66 -4.07
N VAL A 21 1.73 10.26 -2.96
CA VAL A 21 0.95 11.52 -3.00
C VAL A 21 1.79 12.69 -3.52
N GLU A 22 3.10 12.70 -3.30
CA GLU A 22 4.00 13.71 -3.89
C GLU A 22 4.21 13.53 -5.40
N ARG A 23 4.27 12.27 -5.87
CA ARG A 23 4.55 11.94 -7.28
C ARG A 23 3.35 12.09 -8.20
N TRP A 24 2.14 11.83 -7.70
CA TRP A 24 0.92 11.82 -8.50
C TRP A 24 -0.16 12.72 -7.89
N PRO A 25 -0.97 13.40 -8.73
CA PRO A 25 -2.07 14.24 -8.26
C PRO A 25 -3.25 13.38 -7.78
N LEU A 26 -3.09 12.76 -6.61
CA LEU A 26 -4.10 11.90 -5.99
C LEU A 26 -5.11 12.74 -5.20
N GLN A 27 -6.39 12.39 -5.32
CA GLN A 27 -7.49 12.94 -4.54
C GLN A 27 -7.79 12.11 -3.30
N GLY A 28 -7.34 10.86 -3.27
CA GLY A 28 -7.49 9.96 -2.14
C GLY A 28 -6.57 8.76 -2.30
N LEU A 29 -6.07 8.26 -1.17
CA LEU A 29 -5.25 7.06 -1.11
C LEU A 29 -5.60 6.26 0.14
N THR A 30 -5.74 4.95 0.00
CA THR A 30 -5.92 4.02 1.12
C THR A 30 -5.03 2.81 0.89
N VAL A 31 -4.23 2.47 1.90
CA VAL A 31 -3.39 1.28 1.93
C VAL A 31 -3.76 0.47 3.16
N ILE A 32 -4.12 -0.79 2.97
CA ILE A 32 -4.41 -1.73 4.05
C ILE A 32 -3.48 -2.93 3.87
N HIS A 33 -2.79 -3.29 4.94
CA HIS A 33 -2.00 -4.52 5.01
C HIS A 33 -2.43 -5.29 6.27
N ARG A 34 -2.90 -6.54 6.09
CA ARG A 34 -3.31 -7.40 7.20
C ARG A 34 -2.13 -8.18 7.73
N HIS A 35 -2.12 -8.44 9.03
CA HIS A 35 -1.14 -9.30 9.70
C HIS A 35 -1.84 -10.36 10.58
N GLY A 36 -1.07 -11.33 11.09
CA GLY A 36 -1.59 -12.41 11.93
C GLY A 36 -2.15 -13.59 11.13
N LYS A 37 -3.17 -14.27 11.67
CA LYS A 37 -3.74 -15.46 11.03
C LYS A 37 -4.64 -15.06 9.85
N ILE A 38 -4.25 -15.52 8.66
CA ILE A 38 -4.98 -15.31 7.40
C ILE A 38 -5.19 -16.66 6.74
N MET A 39 -6.42 -16.95 6.33
CA MET A 39 -6.78 -18.23 5.70
C MET A 39 -6.51 -18.18 4.18
N PRO A 40 -6.23 -19.33 3.54
CA PRO A 40 -6.09 -19.40 2.08
C PRO A 40 -7.31 -18.79 1.36
N GLY A 41 -7.05 -17.93 0.39
CA GLY A 41 -8.09 -17.21 -0.38
C GLY A 41 -8.54 -15.89 0.23
N GLU A 42 -8.09 -15.53 1.43
CA GLU A 42 -8.37 -14.21 2.00
C GLU A 42 -7.44 -13.11 1.45
N ASN A 43 -7.97 -11.88 1.37
CA ASN A 43 -7.19 -10.72 0.98
C ASN A 43 -6.14 -10.38 2.04
N ILE A 44 -4.91 -10.09 1.62
CA ILE A 44 -3.81 -9.70 2.51
C ILE A 44 -3.54 -8.20 2.44
N VAL A 45 -3.57 -7.64 1.23
CA VAL A 45 -3.23 -6.25 0.94
C VAL A 45 -4.29 -5.61 0.06
N LEU A 46 -4.59 -4.34 0.30
CA LEU A 46 -5.46 -3.52 -0.53
C LEU A 46 -4.78 -2.15 -0.74
N VAL A 47 -4.75 -1.71 -1.99
CA VAL A 47 -4.38 -0.35 -2.36
C VAL A 47 -5.51 0.24 -3.18
N VAL A 48 -6.01 1.40 -2.77
CA VAL A 48 -7.01 2.19 -3.50
C VAL A 48 -6.46 3.58 -3.72
N ALA A 49 -6.33 4.00 -4.98
CA ALA A 49 -5.92 5.34 -5.36
C ALA A 49 -7.02 6.01 -6.19
N ALA A 50 -7.38 7.24 -5.84
CA ALA A 50 -8.34 8.07 -6.57
C ALA A 50 -7.62 9.27 -7.18
N SER A 51 -7.93 9.60 -8.42
CA SER A 51 -7.39 10.76 -9.13
C SER A 51 -8.37 11.21 -10.22
N SER A 52 -8.30 12.49 -10.60
CA SER A 52 -9.06 13.05 -11.73
C SER A 52 -8.66 12.42 -13.07
N HIS A 53 -7.41 11.96 -13.18
CA HIS A 53 -6.90 11.27 -14.36
C HIS A 53 -6.54 9.83 -14.02
N ARG A 54 -7.21 8.88 -14.69
CA ARG A 54 -7.04 7.44 -14.44
C ARG A 54 -5.59 6.96 -14.46
N GLN A 55 -4.74 7.58 -15.31
CA GLN A 55 -3.33 7.24 -15.45
C GLN A 55 -2.61 7.34 -14.10
N SER A 56 -2.79 8.47 -13.40
CA SER A 56 -2.17 8.70 -12.09
C SER A 56 -2.67 7.73 -11.02
N ALA A 57 -3.96 7.38 -11.05
CA ALA A 57 -4.50 6.38 -10.12
C ALA A 57 -3.89 4.99 -10.35
N PHE A 58 -3.80 4.54 -11.61
CA PHE A 58 -3.22 3.25 -11.95
C PHE A 58 -1.72 3.19 -11.61
N GLU A 59 -0.96 4.22 -11.98
CA GLU A 59 0.48 4.27 -11.71
C GLU A 59 0.79 4.29 -10.21
N ALA A 60 0.08 5.12 -9.43
CA ALA A 60 0.27 5.18 -7.99
C ALA A 60 -0.11 3.85 -7.30
N ALA A 61 -1.22 3.23 -7.71
CA ALA A 61 -1.63 1.94 -7.16
C ALA A 61 -0.61 0.83 -7.48
N ASN A 62 -0.08 0.82 -8.71
CA ASN A 62 0.94 -0.15 -9.11
C ASN A 62 2.25 0.08 -8.34
N PHE A 63 2.71 1.33 -8.24
CA PHE A 63 3.92 1.69 -7.48
C PHE A 63 3.86 1.21 -6.02
N LEU A 64 2.73 1.45 -5.36
CA LEU A 64 2.53 1.01 -3.98
C LEU A 64 2.46 -0.52 -3.88
N MET A 65 1.74 -1.19 -4.77
CA MET A 65 1.65 -2.65 -4.77
C MET A 65 3.02 -3.31 -5.00
N ASP A 66 3.83 -2.77 -5.91
CA ASP A 66 5.19 -3.25 -6.16
C ASP A 66 6.04 -3.12 -4.89
N TYR A 67 6.00 -1.97 -4.22
CA TYR A 67 6.72 -1.76 -2.97
C TYR A 67 6.28 -2.73 -1.87
N LEU A 68 4.96 -2.82 -1.61
CA LEU A 68 4.39 -3.66 -0.56
C LEU A 68 4.67 -5.15 -0.76
N LYS A 69 4.79 -5.61 -2.01
CA LYS A 69 5.08 -7.02 -2.31
C LYS A 69 6.57 -7.37 -2.37
N SER A 70 7.47 -6.40 -2.51
CA SER A 70 8.88 -6.68 -2.79
C SER A 70 9.89 -6.12 -1.79
N ARG A 71 9.56 -5.03 -1.09
CA ARG A 71 10.53 -4.27 -0.29
C ARG A 71 10.08 -3.97 1.13
N ALA A 72 8.77 -3.96 1.37
CA ALA A 72 8.25 -3.62 2.67
C ALA A 72 8.65 -4.66 3.74
N PRO A 73 9.12 -4.25 4.92
CA PRO A 73 9.54 -5.15 5.98
C PRO A 73 8.31 -5.61 6.79
N PHE A 74 7.68 -6.70 6.34
CA PHE A 74 6.58 -7.38 7.03
C PHE A 74 7.03 -8.71 7.58
#